data_AF-A0A445A638-F1
#
_entry.id   AF-A0A445A638-F1
#
_cell.length_a   1.000
_cell.length_b   1.000
_cell.length_c   1.000
_cell.angle_alpha   90.00
_cell.angle_beta   90.00
_cell.angle_gamma   90.00
#
_symmetry.space_group_name_H-M   'P 1'
#
loop_
_entity.id
_entity.type
_entity.pdbx_description
1 polymer ?
#
loop_
_entity_poly.entity_id
_entity_poly.type
_entity_poly.pdbx_seq_one_letter_code
_entity_poly.pdbx_strand_id
1 'polypeptide(L)'
;MTRIHDERGQLQQPPRVFLIPPPMVVGFPPFYGAAQPRFVERLPLLEPSPNSSVVIRQVWAANADSEFRIISSLIDKYRFVSIDTEFPGVVIRPRNKSYRSLVPEETYQVMKANVDALKIIQLGLTLSDEHGNLPDLGTNNRTHYIWQFNFRDFNLMRDIHAKDSVALLRSQGIDFARNAVAGVSSVHFAKLAAASGLLFNKALTWVTFHGAYDIGYLVKILTWGVLPTRLEEFLELVKELFGGNTYDVKHVMRFCNGLYGGLEKVADTLHVDQVAGKCHQAGSDSLLTCHTFHKIRESYFLANDDGFREYVNVFFGIHDEREQLQQPPRVFLIPPPMVVGFPPFYGAAQPRFVERLPLLEPSPNSSVVIRQVWAANADSEFRIISSLIDKYRFVSIDTEFPVVVIQPRNKNYRSLVPEETYQVMKANVDALKIIQLGLTLSDEHGNLPDLGTNNRTHYI
;
A
#
# COMPACT_ATOMS: atom_id res chain seq x y z
N MET A 1 3.07 -9.93 83.63
CA MET A 1 3.22 -11.24 84.29
C MET A 1 2.02 -11.44 85.20
N THR A 2 1.52 -12.69 85.29
CA THR A 2 0.31 -13.17 86.01
C THR A 2 -1.03 -13.05 85.26
N ARG A 3 -1.66 -14.21 84.98
CA ARG A 3 -3.00 -14.43 84.37
C ARG A 3 -4.10 -14.35 85.43
N ILE A 4 -5.29 -13.80 85.12
CA ILE A 4 -6.60 -14.20 85.70
C ILE A 4 -7.75 -13.98 84.67
N HIS A 5 -8.75 -14.85 84.78
CA HIS A 5 -10.00 -15.12 84.04
C HIS A 5 -11.14 -14.06 84.13
N ASP A 6 -11.92 -13.97 83.05
CA ASP A 6 -13.40 -14.14 82.92
C ASP A 6 -14.47 -13.18 83.51
N GLU A 7 -15.57 -13.12 82.74
CA GLU A 7 -17.00 -12.81 82.97
C GLU A 7 -17.58 -11.39 83.29
N ARG A 8 -18.44 -10.95 82.34
CA ARG A 8 -19.83 -10.41 82.43
C ARG A 8 -20.17 -9.10 83.17
N GLY A 9 -20.93 -8.25 82.45
CA GLY A 9 -21.85 -7.24 82.98
C GLY A 9 -23.02 -7.00 82.01
N GLN A 10 -24.23 -6.85 82.55
CA GLN A 10 -25.56 -7.00 81.95
C GLN A 10 -26.28 -5.67 81.55
N LEU A 11 -27.33 -5.82 80.70
CA LEU A 11 -28.68 -5.19 80.75
C LEU A 11 -29.08 -3.91 79.95
N GLN A 12 -30.23 -4.07 79.25
CA GLN A 12 -31.33 -3.15 78.80
C GLN A 12 -31.48 -2.74 77.30
N GLN A 13 -32.68 -3.03 76.74
CA GLN A 13 -33.19 -2.74 75.37
C GLN A 13 -33.89 -1.37 75.26
N PRO A 14 -34.27 -0.88 74.05
CA PRO A 14 -35.71 -0.80 73.69
C PRO A 14 -36.01 -1.03 72.16
N PRO A 15 -37.19 -0.74 71.57
CA PRO A 15 -38.12 -1.73 71.00
C PRO A 15 -38.30 -1.68 69.46
N ARG A 16 -39.01 -2.67 68.89
CA ARG A 16 -39.49 -2.67 67.48
C ARG A 16 -40.73 -1.78 67.31
N VAL A 17 -40.77 -0.94 66.27
CA VAL A 17 -42.02 -0.36 65.74
C VAL A 17 -41.98 -0.31 64.20
N PHE A 18 -42.96 -0.96 63.57
CA PHE A 18 -43.36 -0.84 62.16
C PHE A 18 -44.18 0.44 61.96
N LEU A 19 -43.98 1.17 60.84
CA LEU A 19 -44.97 2.10 60.28
C LEU A 19 -44.72 2.33 58.77
N ILE A 20 -45.78 2.13 57.97
CA ILE A 20 -45.96 2.51 56.55
C ILE A 20 -47.12 3.55 56.51
N PRO A 21 -47.43 4.22 55.38
CA PRO A 21 -46.97 5.53 54.84
C PRO A 21 -48.01 6.67 55.07
N PRO A 22 -47.85 7.90 54.49
CA PRO A 22 -48.57 8.25 53.24
C PRO A 22 -47.80 9.30 52.35
N PRO A 23 -48.38 10.03 51.37
CA PRO A 23 -48.15 9.82 49.93
C PRO A 23 -47.46 10.99 49.17
N MET A 24 -47.18 10.71 47.88
CA MET A 24 -46.64 11.53 46.78
C MET A 24 -47.11 13.00 46.71
N VAL A 25 -46.19 13.92 46.33
CA VAL A 25 -46.34 14.86 45.17
C VAL A 25 -44.97 15.19 44.54
N VAL A 26 -45.01 15.16 43.20
CA VAL A 26 -44.06 15.39 42.10
C VAL A 26 -43.07 16.58 42.22
N GLY A 27 -41.82 16.35 41.78
CA GLY A 27 -40.87 17.41 41.40
C GLY A 27 -39.55 16.84 40.85
N PHE A 28 -39.31 16.99 39.54
CA PHE A 28 -38.12 16.52 38.80
C PHE A 28 -36.79 17.08 39.34
N PRO A 29 -35.70 16.27 39.33
CA PRO A 29 -34.33 16.76 39.26
C PRO A 29 -33.57 16.28 37.99
N PRO A 30 -32.40 16.86 37.68
CA PRO A 30 -32.00 17.23 36.32
C PRO A 30 -31.26 16.14 35.54
N PHE A 31 -31.39 16.25 34.21
CA PHE A 31 -30.78 15.42 33.19
C PHE A 31 -29.24 15.51 33.19
N TYR A 32 -28.58 14.38 33.48
CA TYR A 32 -27.32 13.98 32.85
C TYR A 32 -27.42 12.48 32.52
N GLY A 33 -28.12 12.18 31.43
CA GLY A 33 -28.09 10.85 30.83
C GLY A 33 -26.87 10.75 29.92
N ALA A 34 -25.90 9.95 30.30
CA ALA A 34 -24.89 9.45 29.38
C ALA A 34 -25.61 8.75 28.22
N ALA A 35 -25.56 9.35 27.03
CA ALA A 35 -26.10 8.74 25.83
C ALA A 35 -25.24 7.50 25.51
N GLN A 36 -25.79 6.32 25.76
CA GLN A 36 -25.28 5.09 25.13
C GLN A 36 -25.29 5.31 23.60
N PRO A 37 -24.25 4.88 22.87
CA PRO A 37 -24.27 4.96 21.42
C PRO A 37 -25.46 4.14 20.92
N ARG A 38 -26.41 4.81 20.27
CA ARG A 38 -27.50 4.15 19.56
C ARG A 38 -26.86 3.32 18.45
N PHE A 39 -27.01 2.01 18.54
CA PHE A 39 -26.80 1.10 17.42
C PHE A 39 -27.72 1.58 16.29
N VAL A 40 -27.14 2.25 15.29
CA VAL A 40 -27.80 2.39 14.00
C VAL A 40 -27.66 1.03 13.36
N GLU A 41 -28.78 0.36 13.15
CA GLU A 41 -28.88 -0.87 12.36
C GLU A 41 -28.43 -0.52 10.94
N ARG A 42 -27.13 -0.66 10.66
CA ARG A 42 -26.57 -0.56 9.32
C ARG A 42 -26.87 -1.86 8.61
N LEU A 43 -27.18 -1.76 7.31
CA LEU A 43 -27.22 -2.92 6.41
C LEU A 43 -26.00 -3.78 6.70
N PRO A 44 -26.17 -5.04 7.14
CA PRO A 44 -25.03 -5.92 7.36
C PRO A 44 -24.25 -5.99 6.04
N LEU A 45 -22.92 -6.04 6.14
CA LEU A 45 -22.10 -6.60 5.07
C LEU A 45 -22.87 -7.82 4.56
N LEU A 46 -23.12 -7.89 3.26
CA LEU A 46 -23.84 -9.00 2.66
C LEU A 46 -23.07 -10.24 3.13
N GLU A 47 -23.61 -10.95 4.13
CA GLU A 47 -22.88 -12.05 4.73
C GLU A 47 -22.52 -12.96 3.55
N PRO A 48 -21.23 -13.28 3.38
CA PRO A 48 -20.81 -14.11 2.27
C PRO A 48 -21.73 -15.31 2.28
N SER A 49 -22.47 -15.51 1.17
CA SER A 49 -23.51 -16.52 1.15
C SER A 49 -22.93 -17.83 1.70
N PRO A 50 -23.67 -18.62 2.48
CA PRO A 50 -23.12 -19.78 3.21
C PRO A 50 -22.43 -20.84 2.33
N ASN A 51 -22.43 -20.67 1.00
CA ASN A 51 -21.76 -21.49 0.01
C ASN A 51 -20.64 -20.76 -0.77
N SER A 52 -20.24 -19.55 -0.38
CA SER A 52 -19.15 -18.81 -1.04
C SER A 52 -17.79 -19.25 -0.48
N SER A 53 -16.81 -19.43 -1.37
CA SER A 53 -15.45 -19.85 -1.00
C SER A 53 -14.42 -18.83 -1.47
N VAL A 54 -13.29 -18.74 -0.78
CA VAL A 54 -12.15 -17.91 -1.20
C VAL A 54 -11.02 -18.82 -1.67
N VAL A 55 -10.57 -18.60 -2.91
CA VAL A 55 -9.50 -19.36 -3.56
C VAL A 55 -8.24 -18.51 -3.61
N ILE A 56 -7.18 -19.01 -2.96
CA ILE A 56 -5.83 -18.45 -3.06
C ILE A 56 -5.20 -18.93 -4.36
N ARG A 57 -5.07 -18.01 -5.33
CA ARG A 57 -4.41 -18.24 -6.61
C ARG A 57 -2.90 -18.24 -6.41
N GLN A 58 -2.31 -19.43 -6.46
CA GLN A 58 -0.86 -19.61 -6.34
C GLN A 58 -0.16 -19.12 -7.61
N VAL A 59 0.62 -18.06 -7.49
CA VAL A 59 1.36 -17.44 -8.59
C VAL A 59 2.81 -17.87 -8.56
N TRP A 60 3.23 -18.46 -9.68
CA TRP A 60 4.55 -18.99 -9.98
C TRP A 60 5.04 -18.37 -11.29
N ALA A 61 6.29 -18.65 -11.70
CA ALA A 61 6.82 -18.11 -12.95
C ALA A 61 5.97 -18.46 -14.18
N ALA A 62 5.38 -19.66 -14.21
CA ALA A 62 4.62 -20.16 -15.36
C ALA A 62 3.28 -19.45 -15.60
N ASN A 63 2.67 -18.85 -14.57
CA ASN A 63 1.37 -18.19 -14.66
C ASN A 63 1.39 -16.71 -14.26
N ALA A 64 2.54 -16.15 -13.88
CA ALA A 64 2.66 -14.75 -13.44
C ALA A 64 2.01 -13.76 -14.42
N ASP A 65 2.34 -13.85 -15.70
CA ASP A 65 1.80 -12.96 -16.74
C ASP A 65 0.27 -13.05 -16.86
N SER A 66 -0.31 -14.25 -16.82
CA SER A 66 -1.77 -14.41 -16.89
C SER A 66 -2.48 -13.89 -15.64
N GLU A 67 -1.90 -14.09 -14.46
CA GLU A 67 -2.47 -13.62 -13.20
C GLU A 67 -2.42 -12.08 -13.12
N PHE A 68 -1.33 -11.47 -13.58
CA PHE A 68 -1.23 -10.01 -13.64
C PHE A 68 -2.20 -9.37 -14.64
N ARG A 69 -2.53 -10.04 -15.76
CA ARG A 69 -3.60 -9.58 -16.65
C ARG A 69 -4.95 -9.57 -15.96
N ILE A 70 -5.25 -10.58 -15.14
CA ILE A 70 -6.48 -10.62 -14.34
C ILE A 70 -6.47 -9.46 -13.34
N ILE A 71 -5.40 -9.31 -12.56
CA ILE A 71 -5.25 -8.21 -11.59
C ILE A 71 -5.46 -6.85 -12.28
N SER A 72 -4.79 -6.61 -13.42
CA SER A 72 -4.90 -5.37 -14.19
C SER A 72 -6.33 -5.09 -14.67
N SER A 73 -7.11 -6.12 -14.99
CA SER A 73 -8.53 -5.95 -15.36
C SER A 73 -9.46 -5.61 -14.19
N LEU A 74 -9.00 -5.80 -12.94
CA LEU A 74 -9.82 -5.68 -11.73
C LEU A 74 -9.57 -4.38 -10.95
N ILE A 75 -8.38 -3.81 -11.04
CA ILE A 75 -7.94 -2.67 -10.20
C ILE A 75 -8.84 -1.44 -10.29
N ASP A 76 -9.53 -1.22 -11.41
CA ASP A 76 -10.45 -0.09 -11.56
C ASP A 76 -11.73 -0.24 -10.72
N LYS A 77 -12.13 -1.49 -10.46
CA LYS A 77 -13.32 -1.86 -9.67
C LYS A 77 -12.97 -2.18 -8.22
N TYR A 78 -11.87 -2.89 -7.99
CA TYR A 78 -11.40 -3.32 -6.67
C TYR A 78 -10.16 -2.50 -6.29
N ARG A 79 -10.41 -1.31 -5.74
CA ARG A 79 -9.39 -0.27 -5.54
C ARG A 79 -8.61 -0.38 -4.23
N PHE A 80 -9.01 -1.26 -3.32
CA PHE A 80 -8.27 -1.53 -2.11
C PHE A 80 -7.29 -2.69 -2.36
N VAL A 81 -6.01 -2.45 -2.09
CA VAL A 81 -4.92 -3.42 -2.28
C VAL A 81 -4.32 -3.72 -0.92
N SER A 82 -4.67 -4.86 -0.34
CA SER A 82 -4.07 -5.33 0.91
C SER A 82 -2.92 -6.28 0.60
N ILE A 83 -1.79 -6.08 1.28
CA ILE A 83 -0.59 -6.90 1.12
C ILE A 83 -0.06 -7.40 2.46
N ASP A 84 0.70 -8.48 2.35
CA ASP A 84 1.52 -9.05 3.42
C ASP A 84 2.70 -9.78 2.76
N THR A 85 3.86 -9.86 3.42
CA THR A 85 5.03 -10.55 2.88
C THR A 85 5.63 -11.56 3.84
N GLU A 86 6.14 -12.66 3.27
CA GLU A 86 6.96 -13.62 4.02
C GLU A 86 8.42 -13.50 3.59
N PHE A 87 9.30 -13.41 4.58
CA PHE A 87 10.73 -13.23 4.40
C PHE A 87 11.51 -13.92 5.53
N PRO A 88 12.83 -14.16 5.38
CA PRO A 88 13.59 -15.03 6.28
C PRO A 88 13.95 -14.39 7.62
N GLY A 89 13.04 -13.57 8.18
CA GLY A 89 13.15 -12.96 9.50
C GLY A 89 14.08 -11.75 9.57
N VAL A 90 14.61 -11.51 10.76
CA VAL A 90 15.47 -10.36 11.09
C VAL A 90 16.78 -10.89 11.67
N VAL A 91 17.88 -10.60 10.97
CA VAL A 91 19.24 -11.06 11.30
C VAL A 91 20.12 -9.93 11.83
N ILE A 92 19.83 -8.68 11.48
CA ILE A 92 20.49 -7.49 12.00
C ILE A 92 19.59 -6.87 13.07
N ARG A 93 20.14 -6.64 14.25
CA ARG A 93 19.39 -6.11 15.42
C ARG A 93 20.02 -4.81 15.91
N PRO A 94 19.22 -3.92 16.53
CA PRO A 94 19.74 -2.71 17.15
C PRO A 94 20.78 -3.04 18.22
N ARG A 95 21.88 -2.30 18.23
CA ARG A 95 22.95 -2.50 19.22
C ARG A 95 22.54 -1.90 20.56
N ASN A 96 22.53 -2.71 21.61
CA ASN A 96 22.29 -2.30 23.01
C ASN A 96 20.97 -1.52 23.25
N LYS A 97 19.99 -1.62 22.35
CA LYS A 97 18.68 -0.98 22.47
C LYS A 97 17.57 -1.99 22.21
N SER A 98 16.42 -1.79 22.85
CA SER A 98 15.19 -2.50 22.50
C SER A 98 14.56 -1.82 21.28
N TYR A 99 13.88 -2.58 20.42
CA TYR A 99 13.10 -2.03 19.31
C TYR A 99 12.11 -0.95 19.77
N ARG A 100 11.52 -1.10 20.97
CA ARG A 100 10.58 -0.12 21.55
C ARG A 100 11.21 1.22 21.92
N SER A 101 12.55 1.29 21.98
CA SER A 101 13.31 2.48 22.37
C SER A 101 13.97 3.20 21.20
N LEU A 102 13.81 2.67 19.98
CA LEU A 102 14.35 3.29 18.77
C LEU A 102 13.48 4.49 18.37
N VAL A 103 14.13 5.55 17.91
CA VAL A 103 13.46 6.63 17.17
C VAL A 103 13.18 6.18 15.74
N PRO A 104 12.25 6.82 15.00
CA PRO A 104 11.86 6.39 13.65
C PRO A 104 13.04 6.15 12.70
N GLU A 105 14.03 7.03 12.71
CA GLU A 105 15.22 6.92 11.86
C GLU A 105 16.06 5.69 12.22
N GLU A 106 16.22 5.39 13.50
CA GLU A 106 16.95 4.20 13.95
C GLU A 106 16.19 2.91 13.60
N THR A 107 14.85 2.91 13.75
CA THR A 107 14.00 1.81 13.31
C THR A 107 14.14 1.57 11.82
N TYR A 108 14.12 2.64 11.03
CA TYR A 108 14.32 2.58 9.59
C TYR A 108 15.69 2.02 9.22
N GLN A 109 16.78 2.46 9.86
CA GLN A 109 18.11 1.94 9.55
C GLN A 109 18.23 0.44 9.83
N VAL A 110 17.61 -0.06 10.90
CA VAL A 110 17.58 -1.51 11.18
C VAL A 110 16.75 -2.25 10.13
N MET A 111 15.56 -1.73 9.79
CA MET A 111 14.71 -2.30 8.74
C MET A 111 15.46 -2.35 7.41
N LYS A 112 16.02 -1.23 6.97
CA LYS A 112 16.82 -1.11 5.75
C LYS A 112 17.94 -2.12 5.69
N ALA A 113 18.73 -2.23 6.75
CA ALA A 113 19.84 -3.18 6.77
C ALA A 113 19.38 -4.63 6.58
N ASN A 114 18.24 -5.01 7.17
CA ASN A 114 17.68 -6.35 6.97
C ASN A 114 17.08 -6.51 5.58
N VAL A 115 16.26 -5.58 5.11
CA VAL A 115 15.62 -5.65 3.79
C VAL A 115 16.68 -5.71 2.70
N ASP A 116 17.75 -4.91 2.78
CA ASP A 116 18.85 -4.93 1.79
C ASP A 116 19.59 -6.27 1.79
N ALA A 117 19.86 -6.85 2.98
CA ALA A 117 20.62 -8.10 3.13
C ALA A 117 19.82 -9.37 2.81
N LEU A 118 18.49 -9.32 2.97
CA LEU A 118 17.61 -10.49 2.87
C LEU A 118 16.79 -10.48 1.58
N LYS A 119 16.10 -11.59 1.32
CA LYS A 119 15.32 -11.78 0.10
C LYS A 119 13.91 -12.21 0.44
N ILE A 120 12.94 -11.64 -0.26
CA ILE A 120 11.52 -12.01 -0.13
C ILE A 120 11.31 -13.48 -0.52
N ILE A 121 10.32 -14.11 0.10
CA ILE A 121 9.93 -15.50 -0.16
C ILE A 121 8.50 -15.56 -0.73
N GLN A 122 7.56 -14.83 -0.15
CA GLN A 122 6.19 -14.70 -0.67
C GLN A 122 5.65 -13.28 -0.53
N LEU A 123 4.68 -12.94 -1.38
CA LEU A 123 3.83 -11.75 -1.27
C LEU A 123 2.38 -12.18 -1.43
N GLY A 124 1.53 -11.76 -0.51
CA GLY A 124 0.08 -11.83 -0.62
C GLY A 124 -0.46 -10.55 -1.21
N LEU A 125 -1.46 -10.69 -2.08
CA LEU A 125 -2.17 -9.55 -2.63
C LEU A 125 -3.66 -9.86 -2.66
N THR A 126 -4.42 -9.06 -1.92
CA THR A 126 -5.87 -9.11 -1.88
C THR A 126 -6.43 -7.81 -2.44
N LEU A 127 -7.26 -7.93 -3.47
CA LEU A 127 -8.05 -6.82 -3.99
C LEU A 127 -9.43 -6.82 -3.34
N SER A 128 -9.94 -5.65 -2.96
CA SER A 128 -11.32 -5.47 -2.52
C SER A 128 -11.92 -4.15 -3.02
N ASP A 129 -13.25 -4.08 -3.03
CA ASP A 129 -13.98 -2.84 -3.27
C ASP A 129 -14.07 -1.99 -1.99
N GLU A 130 -14.75 -0.85 -2.06
CA GLU A 130 -14.95 0.04 -0.91
C GLU A 130 -15.70 -0.60 0.25
N HIS A 131 -16.37 -1.74 0.07
CA HIS A 131 -17.09 -2.46 1.13
C HIS A 131 -16.35 -3.69 1.62
N GLY A 132 -15.18 -4.01 1.05
CA GLY A 132 -14.42 -5.20 1.38
C GLY A 132 -14.83 -6.44 0.61
N ASN A 133 -15.66 -6.31 -0.43
CA ASN A 133 -16.01 -7.45 -1.27
C ASN A 133 -14.86 -7.82 -2.21
N LEU A 134 -14.63 -9.12 -2.37
CA LEU A 134 -13.53 -9.67 -3.16
C LEU A 134 -13.95 -9.95 -4.62
N PRO A 135 -13.01 -9.94 -5.58
CA PRO A 135 -13.26 -10.32 -6.96
C PRO A 135 -13.84 -11.72 -7.11
N ASP A 136 -14.96 -11.84 -7.82
CA ASP A 136 -15.65 -13.12 -8.05
C ASP A 136 -15.36 -13.73 -9.44
N LEU A 137 -14.68 -12.99 -10.33
CA LEU A 137 -14.38 -13.37 -11.71
C LEU A 137 -15.58 -13.90 -12.51
N GLY A 138 -16.79 -13.38 -12.23
CA GLY A 138 -18.01 -13.79 -12.92
C GLY A 138 -18.63 -15.10 -12.40
N THR A 139 -18.24 -15.56 -11.21
CA THR A 139 -18.82 -16.75 -10.57
C THR A 139 -20.16 -16.50 -9.88
N ASN A 140 -20.72 -15.29 -10.01
CA ASN A 140 -21.95 -14.85 -9.36
C ASN A 140 -21.85 -14.94 -7.84
N ASN A 141 -20.78 -14.38 -7.27
CA ASN A 141 -20.47 -14.38 -5.83
C ASN A 141 -20.39 -15.77 -5.16
N ARG A 142 -20.07 -16.81 -5.93
CA ARG A 142 -19.87 -18.18 -5.38
C ARG A 142 -18.41 -18.45 -5.03
N THR A 143 -17.47 -17.83 -5.74
CA THR A 143 -16.05 -18.04 -5.51
C THR A 143 -15.32 -16.72 -5.66
N HIS A 144 -14.54 -16.38 -4.65
CA HIS A 144 -13.73 -15.18 -4.61
C HIS A 144 -12.25 -15.52 -4.75
N TYR A 145 -11.46 -14.58 -5.25
CA TYR A 145 -10.08 -14.83 -5.62
C TYR A 145 -9.12 -13.81 -5.02
N ILE A 146 -8.03 -14.33 -4.44
CA ILE A 146 -6.89 -13.56 -3.94
C ILE A 146 -5.59 -14.19 -4.45
N TRP A 147 -4.46 -13.50 -4.35
CA TRP A 147 -3.19 -13.94 -4.96
C TRP A 147 -2.10 -14.18 -3.92
N GLN A 148 -1.31 -15.22 -4.17
CA GLN A 148 -0.08 -15.50 -3.42
C GLN A 148 1.07 -15.71 -4.40
N PHE A 149 1.96 -14.73 -4.46
CA PHE A 149 3.19 -14.78 -5.26
C PHE A 149 4.27 -15.53 -4.51
N ASN A 150 4.87 -16.51 -5.18
CA ASN A 150 5.95 -17.33 -4.62
C ASN A 150 7.26 -16.99 -5.33
N PHE A 151 8.23 -16.41 -4.63
CA PHE A 151 9.47 -15.93 -5.24
C PHE A 151 10.57 -16.99 -5.28
N ARG A 152 11.42 -16.94 -6.31
CA ARG A 152 12.61 -17.80 -6.45
C ARG A 152 13.90 -17.18 -5.91
N ASP A 153 13.83 -15.92 -5.50
CA ASP A 153 14.99 -15.10 -5.15
C ASP A 153 15.77 -15.67 -3.94
N PHE A 154 15.04 -16.19 -2.95
CA PHE A 154 15.59 -16.82 -1.77
C PHE A 154 16.01 -18.27 -2.03
N ASN A 155 17.27 -18.59 -1.70
CA ASN A 155 17.83 -19.92 -1.70
C ASN A 155 18.37 -20.25 -0.31
N LEU A 156 17.72 -21.22 0.34
CA LEU A 156 18.04 -21.64 1.70
C LEU A 156 19.50 -22.02 1.93
N MET A 157 20.18 -22.60 0.93
CA MET A 157 21.55 -23.09 1.07
C MET A 157 22.60 -21.99 0.96
N ARG A 158 22.25 -20.84 0.37
CA ARG A 158 23.19 -19.75 0.05
C ARG A 158 22.90 -18.47 0.81
N ASP A 159 21.63 -18.16 1.03
CA ASP A 159 21.20 -16.85 1.48
C ASP A 159 21.12 -16.78 3.00
N ILE A 160 21.45 -15.61 3.55
CA ILE A 160 21.39 -15.32 4.98
C ILE A 160 19.93 -15.40 5.44
N HIS A 161 19.70 -15.97 6.62
CA HIS A 161 18.36 -16.11 7.19
C HIS A 161 18.39 -16.31 8.71
N ALA A 162 17.29 -15.95 9.37
CA ALA A 162 17.03 -16.36 10.74
C ALA A 162 16.51 -17.80 10.76
N LYS A 163 17.18 -18.69 11.51
CA LYS A 163 16.85 -20.12 11.58
C LYS A 163 15.42 -20.38 12.04
N ASP A 164 14.99 -19.66 13.08
CA ASP A 164 13.66 -19.81 13.67
C ASP A 164 12.56 -19.38 12.68
N SER A 165 12.78 -18.28 11.94
CA SER A 165 11.87 -17.82 10.90
C SER A 165 11.73 -18.84 9.77
N VAL A 166 12.84 -19.38 9.26
CA VAL A 166 12.78 -20.43 8.22
C VAL A 166 12.10 -21.70 8.73
N ALA A 167 12.34 -22.10 9.98
CA ALA A 167 11.69 -23.26 10.58
C ALA A 167 10.16 -23.04 10.69
N LEU A 168 9.73 -21.86 11.13
CA LEU A 168 8.33 -21.47 11.17
C LEU A 168 7.70 -21.50 9.77
N LEU A 169 8.29 -20.82 8.79
CA LEU A 169 7.78 -20.78 7.41
C LEU A 169 7.65 -22.20 6.80
N ARG A 170 8.63 -23.07 7.05
CA ARG A 170 8.55 -24.48 6.64
C ARG A 170 7.37 -25.19 7.30
N SER A 171 7.18 -24.99 8.60
CA SER A 171 6.06 -25.61 9.34
C SER A 171 4.69 -25.15 8.83
N GLN A 172 4.63 -23.96 8.24
CA GLN A 172 3.42 -23.36 7.65
C GLN A 172 3.22 -23.74 6.18
N GLY A 173 4.11 -24.56 5.62
CA GLY A 173 3.94 -25.19 4.31
C GLY A 173 4.70 -24.52 3.17
N ILE A 174 5.64 -23.63 3.45
CA ILE A 174 6.53 -23.09 2.41
C ILE A 174 7.53 -24.15 1.95
N ASP A 175 7.46 -24.46 0.65
CA ASP A 175 8.38 -25.36 -0.04
C ASP A 175 9.51 -24.56 -0.72
N PHE A 176 10.58 -24.33 0.04
CA PHE A 176 11.76 -23.61 -0.44
C PHE A 176 12.41 -24.22 -1.69
N ALA A 177 12.32 -25.54 -1.87
CA ALA A 177 12.88 -26.20 -3.06
C ALA A 177 12.04 -25.86 -4.30
N ARG A 178 10.71 -25.89 -4.16
CA ARG A 178 9.80 -25.46 -5.22
C ARG A 178 9.94 -23.96 -5.52
N ASN A 179 10.06 -23.11 -4.50
CA ASN A 179 10.34 -21.68 -4.69
C ASN A 179 11.55 -21.47 -5.60
N ALA A 180 12.68 -22.13 -5.32
CA ALA A 180 13.91 -21.98 -6.10
C ALA A 180 13.77 -22.35 -7.58
N VAL A 181 12.92 -23.32 -7.92
CA VAL A 181 12.77 -23.85 -9.30
C VAL A 181 11.62 -23.19 -10.06
N ALA A 182 10.47 -22.99 -9.40
CA ALA A 182 9.23 -22.56 -10.05
C ALA A 182 8.81 -21.13 -9.67
N GLY A 183 9.45 -20.52 -8.68
CA GLY A 183 9.07 -19.21 -8.19
C GLY A 183 9.23 -18.09 -9.23
N VAL A 184 8.37 -17.08 -9.13
CA VAL A 184 8.51 -15.85 -9.92
C VAL A 184 9.79 -15.13 -9.50
N SER A 185 10.50 -14.55 -10.47
CA SER A 185 11.62 -13.65 -10.17
C SER A 185 11.08 -12.32 -9.68
N SER A 186 11.64 -11.74 -8.62
CA SER A 186 11.29 -10.37 -8.18
C SER A 186 11.38 -9.35 -9.32
N VAL A 187 12.42 -9.45 -10.14
CA VAL A 187 12.63 -8.76 -11.43
C VAL A 187 11.40 -8.83 -12.34
N HIS A 188 10.86 -10.02 -12.57
CA HIS A 188 9.73 -10.22 -13.47
C HIS A 188 8.44 -9.67 -12.86
N PHE A 189 8.26 -9.91 -11.56
CA PHE A 189 7.18 -9.31 -10.78
C PHE A 189 7.19 -7.77 -10.88
N ALA A 190 8.35 -7.12 -10.72
CA ALA A 190 8.46 -5.66 -10.79
C ALA A 190 8.00 -5.11 -12.15
N LYS A 191 8.41 -5.77 -13.25
CA LYS A 191 7.97 -5.40 -14.60
C LYS A 191 6.46 -5.54 -14.77
N LEU A 192 5.89 -6.65 -14.30
CA LEU A 192 4.45 -6.89 -14.39
C LEU A 192 3.65 -5.91 -13.53
N ALA A 193 4.10 -5.63 -12.30
CA ALA A 193 3.45 -4.68 -11.39
C ALA A 193 3.46 -3.25 -11.95
N ALA A 194 4.58 -2.83 -12.56
CA ALA A 194 4.65 -1.54 -13.25
C ALA A 194 3.70 -1.47 -14.45
N ALA A 195 3.54 -2.56 -15.20
CA ALA A 195 2.65 -2.62 -16.35
C ALA A 195 1.16 -2.82 -16.00
N SER A 196 0.83 -3.26 -14.78
CA SER A 196 -0.53 -3.66 -14.42
C SER A 196 -1.42 -2.52 -13.94
N GLY A 197 -0.85 -1.33 -13.67
CA GLY A 197 -1.53 -0.19 -13.06
C GLY A 197 -1.63 -0.25 -11.53
N LEU A 198 -0.90 -1.16 -10.87
CA LEU A 198 -0.80 -1.21 -9.41
C LEU A 198 0.03 -0.04 -8.85
N LEU A 199 1.06 0.36 -9.59
CA LEU A 199 2.00 1.40 -9.17
C LEU A 199 1.61 2.76 -9.73
N PHE A 200 2.00 3.82 -9.03
CA PHE A 200 1.75 5.22 -9.41
C PHE A 200 0.26 5.56 -9.60
N ASN A 201 -0.63 4.72 -9.08
CA ASN A 201 -2.06 4.85 -9.26
C ASN A 201 -2.71 5.46 -8.01
N LYS A 202 -3.00 6.77 -8.09
CA LYS A 202 -3.62 7.55 -6.99
C LYS A 202 -5.06 7.13 -6.68
N ALA A 203 -5.71 6.33 -7.53
CA ALA A 203 -7.05 5.82 -7.28
C ALA A 203 -7.05 4.60 -6.34
N LEU A 204 -5.90 3.96 -6.14
CA LEU A 204 -5.78 2.80 -5.27
C LEU A 204 -5.58 3.21 -3.80
N THR A 205 -6.05 2.37 -2.90
CA THR A 205 -5.79 2.46 -1.46
C THR A 205 -4.99 1.24 -1.04
N TRP A 206 -3.77 1.45 -0.57
CA TRP A 206 -2.92 0.36 -0.08
C TRP A 206 -3.16 0.11 1.40
N VAL A 207 -3.20 -1.16 1.82
CA VAL A 207 -3.46 -1.55 3.20
C VAL A 207 -2.41 -2.58 3.63
N THR A 208 -1.84 -2.39 4.81
CA THR A 208 -0.84 -3.28 5.41
C THR A 208 -1.13 -3.48 6.89
N PHE A 209 -0.50 -4.47 7.53
CA PHE A 209 -0.49 -4.59 8.98
C PHE A 209 0.96 -4.64 9.47
N HIS A 210 1.41 -3.58 10.17
CA HIS A 210 2.80 -3.43 10.60
C HIS A 210 3.76 -3.45 9.39
N GLY A 211 3.32 -2.83 8.29
CA GLY A 211 3.80 -3.09 6.94
C GLY A 211 5.09 -2.42 6.52
N ALA A 212 5.88 -1.89 7.45
CA ALA A 212 7.14 -1.21 7.13
C ALA A 212 8.09 -2.13 6.35
N TYR A 213 8.23 -3.39 6.79
CA TYR A 213 9.03 -4.39 6.08
C TYR A 213 8.40 -4.80 4.74
N ASP A 214 7.08 -4.97 4.67
CA ASP A 214 6.37 -5.37 3.45
C ASP A 214 6.58 -4.35 2.33
N ILE A 215 6.35 -3.07 2.66
CA ILE A 215 6.61 -1.95 1.75
C ILE A 215 8.10 -1.84 1.45
N GLY A 216 8.97 -2.04 2.43
CA GLY A 216 10.42 -2.11 2.22
C GLY A 216 10.81 -3.13 1.15
N TYR A 217 10.29 -4.35 1.22
CA TYR A 217 10.57 -5.36 0.19
C TYR A 217 10.01 -4.97 -1.17
N LEU A 218 8.77 -4.43 -1.24
CA LEU A 218 8.23 -3.97 -2.52
C LEU A 218 9.08 -2.84 -3.11
N VAL A 219 9.45 -1.83 -2.33
CA VAL A 219 10.33 -0.75 -2.80
C VAL A 219 11.64 -1.31 -3.31
N LYS A 220 12.31 -2.19 -2.55
CA LYS A 220 13.55 -2.87 -2.97
C LYS A 220 13.41 -3.57 -4.32
N ILE A 221 12.30 -4.27 -4.53
CA ILE A 221 12.02 -5.00 -5.77
C ILE A 221 11.78 -4.04 -6.93
N LEU A 222 11.01 -2.98 -6.70
CA LEU A 222 10.59 -2.00 -7.71
C LEU A 222 11.72 -1.04 -8.12
N THR A 223 12.65 -0.74 -7.22
CA THR A 223 13.83 0.09 -7.50
C THR A 223 15.06 -0.72 -7.89
N TRP A 224 14.96 -2.05 -7.94
CA TRP A 224 16.02 -2.94 -8.41
C TRP A 224 17.31 -2.83 -7.58
N GLY A 225 17.21 -2.45 -6.31
CA GLY A 225 18.38 -1.97 -5.57
C GLY A 225 18.23 -2.00 -4.06
N VAL A 226 19.11 -1.24 -3.41
CA VAL A 226 19.06 -0.99 -1.97
C VAL A 226 18.05 0.11 -1.67
N LEU A 227 17.46 0.08 -0.47
CA LEU A 227 16.55 1.15 -0.05
C LEU A 227 17.26 2.52 0.04
N PRO A 228 16.53 3.66 -0.03
CA PRO A 228 17.12 4.98 0.17
C PRO A 228 17.90 5.11 1.48
N THR A 229 18.91 5.99 1.53
CA THR A 229 19.76 6.09 2.73
C THR A 229 19.00 6.74 3.87
N ARG A 230 18.19 7.76 3.56
CA ARG A 230 17.42 8.53 4.53
C ARG A 230 15.98 8.05 4.60
N LEU A 231 15.38 8.15 5.78
CA LEU A 231 13.98 7.77 6.01
C LEU A 231 13.04 8.65 5.19
N GLU A 232 13.29 9.96 5.16
CA GLU A 232 12.48 10.91 4.38
C GLU A 232 12.41 10.54 2.89
N GLU A 233 13.55 10.22 2.27
CA GLU A 233 13.65 9.79 0.86
C GLU A 233 12.87 8.49 0.62
N PHE A 234 12.93 7.54 1.56
CA PHE A 234 12.14 6.32 1.49
C PHE A 234 10.64 6.60 1.56
N LEU A 235 10.20 7.46 2.48
CA LEU A 235 8.78 7.79 2.63
C LEU A 235 8.22 8.59 1.44
N GLU A 236 9.02 9.48 0.84
CA GLU A 236 8.68 10.17 -0.40
C GLU A 236 8.48 9.17 -1.54
N LEU A 237 9.43 8.26 -1.72
CA LEU A 237 9.36 7.22 -2.74
C LEU A 237 8.16 6.28 -2.55
N VAL A 238 7.85 5.91 -1.30
CA VAL A 238 6.64 5.12 -0.98
C VAL A 238 5.38 5.87 -1.40
N LYS A 239 5.27 7.17 -1.10
CA LYS A 239 4.11 7.97 -1.53
C LYS A 239 3.97 8.01 -3.04
N GLU A 240 5.08 8.14 -3.78
CA GLU A 240 5.07 8.14 -5.24
C GLU A 240 4.64 6.79 -5.82
N LEU A 241 5.28 5.70 -5.38
CA LEU A 241 5.03 4.35 -5.89
C LEU A 241 3.61 3.87 -5.60
N PHE A 242 3.05 4.18 -4.44
CA PHE A 242 1.77 3.65 -3.96
C PHE A 242 0.64 4.69 -3.96
N GLY A 243 0.78 5.75 -4.76
CA GLY A 243 -0.30 6.71 -5.04
C GLY A 243 -0.69 7.61 -3.87
N GLY A 244 0.12 7.67 -2.81
CA GLY A 244 -0.07 8.54 -1.66
C GLY A 244 -1.30 8.21 -0.80
N ASN A 245 -1.79 6.98 -0.84
CA ASN A 245 -2.98 6.56 -0.10
C ASN A 245 -2.77 5.17 0.53
N THR A 246 -1.85 5.09 1.50
CA THR A 246 -1.53 3.84 2.20
C THR A 246 -1.96 3.88 3.65
N TYR A 247 -2.50 2.79 4.19
CA TYR A 247 -2.86 2.66 5.61
C TYR A 247 -2.11 1.49 6.24
N ASP A 248 -1.51 1.74 7.40
CA ASP A 248 -1.00 0.69 8.27
C ASP A 248 -1.99 0.43 9.41
N VAL A 249 -2.66 -0.73 9.35
CA VAL A 249 -3.65 -1.16 10.34
C VAL A 249 -3.06 -1.18 11.75
N LYS A 250 -1.77 -1.50 11.89
CA LYS A 250 -1.09 -1.53 13.19
C LYS A 250 -0.99 -0.14 13.82
N HIS A 251 -0.85 0.89 12.98
CA HIS A 251 -0.89 2.27 13.42
C HIS A 251 -2.33 2.68 13.75
N VAL A 252 -3.27 2.46 12.82
CA VAL A 252 -4.69 2.84 12.97
C VAL A 252 -5.32 2.25 14.23
N MET A 253 -5.07 0.96 14.53
CA MET A 253 -5.69 0.29 15.67
C MET A 253 -5.33 0.91 17.03
N ARG A 254 -4.25 1.70 17.12
CA ARG A 254 -3.86 2.38 18.37
C ARG A 254 -4.88 3.44 18.82
N PHE A 255 -5.66 3.94 17.87
CA PHE A 255 -6.72 4.92 18.10
C PHE A 255 -8.09 4.24 18.26
N CYS A 256 -8.12 2.91 18.22
CA CYS A 256 -9.32 2.10 18.38
C CYS A 256 -9.30 1.44 19.77
N ASN A 257 -10.19 1.88 20.65
CA ASN A 257 -10.25 1.34 22.02
C ASN A 257 -10.46 -0.18 22.00
N GLY A 258 -9.64 -0.90 22.76
CA GLY A 258 -9.71 -2.37 22.89
C GLY A 258 -8.85 -3.16 21.89
N LEU A 259 -8.27 -2.54 20.87
CA LEU A 259 -7.44 -3.24 19.88
C LEU A 259 -5.95 -3.20 20.23
N TYR A 260 -5.33 -4.37 20.37
CA TYR A 260 -3.90 -4.51 20.65
C TYR A 260 -3.39 -5.92 20.30
N GLY A 261 -2.09 -6.05 20.04
CA GLY A 261 -1.46 -7.32 19.69
C GLY A 261 -1.15 -7.47 18.20
N GLY A 262 -0.87 -8.71 17.76
CA GLY A 262 -0.65 -9.05 16.34
C GLY A 262 -1.95 -9.12 15.55
N LEU A 263 -1.85 -9.34 14.23
CA LEU A 263 -2.98 -9.34 13.31
C LEU A 263 -4.08 -10.31 13.75
N GLU A 264 -3.74 -11.56 14.04
CA GLU A 264 -4.71 -12.58 14.50
C GLU A 264 -5.50 -12.11 15.72
N LYS A 265 -4.81 -11.62 16.76
CA LYS A 265 -5.47 -11.16 17.98
C LYS A 265 -6.43 -9.99 17.73
N VAL A 266 -6.06 -9.09 16.81
CA VAL A 266 -6.91 -7.95 16.43
C VAL A 266 -8.12 -8.45 15.65
N ALA A 267 -7.93 -9.37 14.71
CA ALA A 267 -9.02 -10.00 13.95
C ALA A 267 -9.99 -10.75 14.88
N ASP A 268 -9.47 -11.55 15.81
CA ASP A 268 -10.27 -12.27 16.83
C ASP A 268 -11.12 -11.30 17.66
N THR A 269 -10.52 -10.18 18.09
CA THR A 269 -11.22 -9.15 18.88
C THR A 269 -12.34 -8.48 18.09
N LEU A 270 -12.20 -8.40 16.78
CA LEU A 270 -13.19 -7.83 15.85
C LEU A 270 -14.16 -8.86 15.29
N HIS A 271 -14.06 -10.13 15.71
CA HIS A 271 -14.82 -11.26 15.18
C HIS A 271 -14.67 -11.41 13.66
N VAL A 272 -13.44 -11.26 13.17
CA VAL A 272 -13.07 -11.49 11.78
C VAL A 272 -12.39 -12.84 11.67
N ASP A 273 -13.07 -13.80 11.05
CA ASP A 273 -12.53 -15.15 10.86
C ASP A 273 -11.52 -15.21 9.71
N GLN A 274 -10.52 -16.08 9.86
CA GLN A 274 -9.61 -16.43 8.77
C GLN A 274 -10.28 -17.43 7.83
N VAL A 275 -10.89 -16.91 6.75
CA VAL A 275 -11.77 -17.69 5.86
C VAL A 275 -11.04 -18.52 4.78
N ALA A 276 -9.73 -18.34 4.59
CA ALA A 276 -8.95 -19.13 3.64
C ALA A 276 -7.46 -19.19 3.98
N GLY A 277 -6.83 -20.32 3.64
CA GLY A 277 -5.39 -20.52 3.80
C GLY A 277 -4.98 -20.91 5.22
N LYS A 278 -3.67 -20.79 5.49
CA LYS A 278 -3.07 -21.00 6.81
C LYS A 278 -2.45 -19.69 7.27
N CYS A 279 -2.41 -19.48 8.58
CA CYS A 279 -1.64 -18.38 9.17
C CYS A 279 -0.17 -18.46 8.74
N HIS A 280 0.47 -17.31 8.56
CA HIS A 280 1.85 -17.19 8.08
C HIS A 280 2.02 -17.76 6.67
N GLN A 281 1.01 -17.53 5.85
CA GLN A 281 1.14 -17.53 4.40
C GLN A 281 0.63 -16.19 3.89
N ALA A 282 1.48 -15.50 3.15
CA ALA A 282 1.25 -14.11 2.75
C ALA A 282 -0.14 -13.87 2.12
N GLY A 283 -0.63 -14.79 1.27
CA GLY A 283 -1.95 -14.67 0.66
C GLY A 283 -3.08 -14.61 1.69
N SER A 284 -3.07 -15.55 2.65
CA SER A 284 -4.04 -15.60 3.76
C SER A 284 -3.96 -14.36 4.64
N ASP A 285 -2.75 -13.94 5.01
CA ASP A 285 -2.54 -12.85 5.95
C ASP A 285 -2.87 -11.49 5.31
N SER A 286 -2.68 -11.33 3.99
CA SER A 286 -3.16 -10.17 3.23
C SER A 286 -4.69 -10.06 3.21
N LEU A 287 -5.39 -11.19 3.19
CA LEU A 287 -6.86 -11.24 3.27
C LEU A 287 -7.35 -10.87 4.67
N LEU A 288 -6.72 -11.45 5.70
CA LEU A 288 -7.06 -11.13 7.09
C LEU A 288 -6.80 -9.65 7.40
N THR A 289 -5.71 -9.09 6.86
CA THR A 289 -5.40 -7.65 6.89
C THR A 289 -6.51 -6.83 6.23
N CYS A 290 -6.95 -7.21 5.03
CA CYS A 290 -8.03 -6.56 4.30
C CYS A 290 -9.33 -6.50 5.11
N HIS A 291 -9.81 -7.66 5.57
CA HIS A 291 -11.07 -7.75 6.30
C HIS A 291 -11.00 -7.02 7.66
N THR A 292 -9.88 -7.13 8.36
CA THR A 292 -9.62 -6.41 9.62
C THR A 292 -9.69 -4.89 9.40
N PHE A 293 -9.07 -4.39 8.34
CA PHE A 293 -9.10 -2.97 7.98
C PHE A 293 -10.53 -2.47 7.72
N HIS A 294 -11.29 -3.19 6.89
CA HIS A 294 -12.68 -2.82 6.61
C HIS A 294 -13.54 -2.89 7.89
N LYS A 295 -13.31 -3.88 8.76
CA LYS A 295 -14.05 -3.99 10.02
C LYS A 295 -13.74 -2.88 11.00
N ILE A 296 -12.47 -2.46 11.11
CA ILE A 296 -12.07 -1.29 11.89
C ILE A 296 -12.77 -0.04 11.35
N ARG A 297 -12.72 0.15 10.03
CA ARG A 297 -13.32 1.31 9.37
C ARG A 297 -14.84 1.35 9.54
N GLU A 298 -15.51 0.20 9.60
CA GLU A 298 -16.94 0.10 9.88
C GLU A 298 -17.27 0.41 11.35
N SER A 299 -16.50 -0.17 12.27
CA SER A 299 -16.83 -0.25 13.70
C SER A 299 -16.40 1.00 14.48
N TYR A 300 -15.28 1.60 14.10
CA TYR A 300 -14.66 2.72 14.82
C TYR A 300 -14.78 4.06 14.08
N PHE A 301 -15.01 4.02 12.77
CA PHE A 301 -15.08 5.22 11.95
C PHE A 301 -16.47 5.30 11.28
N LEU A 302 -17.08 6.49 11.28
CA LEU A 302 -18.36 6.68 10.60
C LEU A 302 -18.11 6.66 9.08
N ALA A 303 -19.02 6.06 8.31
CA ALA A 303 -18.86 5.84 6.87
C ALA A 303 -18.66 7.11 6.01
N ASN A 304 -18.81 8.30 6.61
CA ASN A 304 -18.75 9.60 5.93
C ASN A 304 -17.61 10.51 6.43
N ASP A 305 -16.61 10.01 7.15
CA ASP A 305 -15.70 10.88 7.89
C ASP A 305 -14.33 11.08 7.22
N ASP A 306 -13.99 12.35 6.97
CA ASP A 306 -12.65 12.83 6.62
C ASP A 306 -11.60 12.41 7.66
N GLY A 307 -12.03 12.10 8.90
CA GLY A 307 -11.15 11.71 10.01
C GLY A 307 -10.35 10.43 9.77
N PHE A 308 -10.79 9.50 8.91
CA PHE A 308 -9.97 8.32 8.60
C PHE A 308 -8.72 8.70 7.79
N ARG A 309 -8.77 9.80 7.02
CA ARG A 309 -7.64 10.26 6.19
C ARG A 309 -6.47 10.77 7.03
N GLU A 310 -6.66 11.09 8.32
CA GLU A 310 -5.58 11.54 9.20
C GLU A 310 -4.49 10.49 9.42
N TYR A 311 -4.83 9.20 9.22
CA TYR A 311 -3.90 8.08 9.38
C TYR A 311 -3.22 7.67 8.07
N VAL A 312 -3.48 8.38 6.97
CA VAL A 312 -2.94 8.03 5.65
C VAL A 312 -1.43 8.27 5.59
N ASN A 313 -0.73 7.32 4.97
CA ASN A 313 0.72 7.26 4.79
C ASN A 313 1.53 7.27 6.09
N VAL A 314 0.94 6.87 7.22
CA VAL A 314 1.63 6.72 8.50
C VAL A 314 1.88 5.24 8.77
N PHE A 315 3.16 4.87 8.86
CA PHE A 315 3.59 3.49 9.13
C PHE A 315 4.04 3.34 10.57
N PHE A 316 3.62 2.25 11.21
CA PHE A 316 3.95 1.97 12.59
C PHE A 316 5.48 1.86 12.78
N GLY A 317 6.01 2.62 13.73
CA GLY A 317 7.42 2.55 14.16
C GLY A 317 8.45 3.29 13.28
N ILE A 318 8.07 3.78 12.09
CA ILE A 318 8.94 4.56 11.19
C ILE A 318 8.39 5.96 10.86
N HIS A 319 7.38 6.42 11.60
CA HIS A 319 6.93 7.81 11.62
C HIS A 319 7.00 8.34 13.05
N ASP A 320 7.12 9.66 13.22
CA ASP A 320 6.95 10.27 14.54
C ASP A 320 5.47 10.28 14.93
N GLU A 321 5.10 9.32 15.78
CA GLU A 321 3.73 9.12 16.22
C GLU A 321 3.38 9.98 17.45
N ARG A 322 4.35 10.70 18.04
CA ARG A 322 4.18 11.41 19.33
C ARG A 322 3.34 12.68 19.22
N GLU A 323 3.25 13.28 18.04
CA GLU A 323 2.41 14.46 17.79
C GLU A 323 0.93 14.10 17.60
N GLN A 324 0.64 12.90 17.08
CA GLN A 324 -0.73 12.45 16.80
C GLN A 324 -1.45 11.89 18.04
N LEU A 325 -0.72 11.22 18.94
CA LEU A 325 -1.29 10.64 20.17
C LEU A 325 -1.67 11.68 21.24
N GLN A 326 -1.24 12.93 21.09
CA GLN A 326 -1.55 14.02 22.03
C GLN A 326 -2.87 14.75 21.71
N GLN A 327 -3.50 14.46 20.56
CA GLN A 327 -4.77 15.06 20.20
C GLN A 327 -5.93 14.14 20.66
N PRO A 328 -6.82 14.59 21.56
CA PRO A 328 -8.02 13.81 21.88
C PRO A 328 -8.89 13.67 20.63
N PRO A 329 -9.66 12.57 20.49
CA PRO A 329 -10.56 12.40 19.35
C PRO A 329 -11.53 13.58 19.27
N ARG A 330 -11.41 14.39 18.22
CA ARG A 330 -12.31 15.52 17.99
C ARG A 330 -13.67 14.98 17.55
N VAL A 331 -14.66 15.13 18.42
CA VAL A 331 -16.07 14.96 18.04
C VAL A 331 -16.45 16.19 17.22
N PHE A 332 -16.45 16.07 15.89
CA PHE A 332 -16.92 17.13 15.02
C PHE A 332 -18.46 17.12 14.96
N LEU A 333 -19.07 18.18 15.48
CA LEU A 333 -20.47 18.51 15.22
C LEU A 333 -20.58 19.07 13.80
N ILE A 334 -21.28 18.33 12.93
CA ILE A 334 -21.54 18.72 11.54
C ILE A 334 -22.47 19.95 11.50
N PRO A 335 -22.09 21.08 10.85
CA PRO A 335 -23.06 22.11 10.48
C PRO A 335 -23.87 21.66 9.24
N PRO A 336 -25.14 22.07 9.11
CA PRO A 336 -26.02 21.59 8.03
C PRO A 336 -25.52 22.01 6.64
N PRO A 337 -25.75 21.18 5.60
CA PRO A 337 -25.19 21.39 4.26
C PRO A 337 -25.82 22.59 3.55
N MET A 338 -24.97 23.48 3.01
CA MET A 338 -25.39 24.43 1.98
C MET A 338 -25.52 23.73 0.63
N VAL A 339 -26.68 23.92 0.00
CA VAL A 339 -26.99 23.45 -1.35
C VAL A 339 -26.30 24.37 -2.36
N VAL A 340 -25.44 23.81 -3.21
CA VAL A 340 -24.89 24.50 -4.40
C VAL A 340 -25.26 23.69 -5.63
N GLY A 341 -26.02 24.29 -6.53
CA GLY A 341 -26.50 23.67 -7.77
C GLY A 341 -25.43 23.62 -8.87
N PHE A 342 -25.44 22.55 -9.66
CA PHE A 342 -24.66 22.39 -10.88
C PHE A 342 -25.49 22.80 -12.12
N PRO A 343 -24.87 23.39 -13.17
CA PRO A 343 -25.45 23.47 -14.51
C PRO A 343 -24.98 22.30 -15.42
N PRO A 344 -25.66 22.06 -16.56
CA PRO A 344 -25.68 20.76 -17.24
C PRO A 344 -24.61 20.55 -18.33
N PHE A 345 -24.43 19.28 -18.66
CA PHE A 345 -23.56 18.67 -19.68
C PHE A 345 -23.86 19.08 -21.14
N TYR A 346 -22.79 19.21 -21.93
CA TYR A 346 -22.69 18.97 -23.38
C TYR A 346 -21.33 18.27 -23.59
N GLY A 347 -21.05 17.34 -24.49
CA GLY A 347 -21.71 16.66 -25.59
C GLY A 347 -20.59 15.86 -26.29
N ALA A 348 -20.86 14.63 -26.72
CA ALA A 348 -19.85 13.73 -27.31
C ALA A 348 -19.36 14.21 -28.69
N ALA A 349 -18.05 14.07 -28.97
CA ALA A 349 -17.47 14.25 -30.30
C ALA A 349 -16.71 12.98 -30.74
N GLN A 350 -17.00 12.52 -31.95
CA GLN A 350 -16.38 11.36 -32.62
C GLN A 350 -14.95 11.67 -33.13
N PRO A 351 -14.09 10.65 -33.33
CA PRO A 351 -12.73 10.86 -33.81
C PRO A 351 -12.71 11.24 -35.30
N ARG A 352 -12.11 12.37 -35.63
CA ARG A 352 -11.72 12.72 -37.01
C ARG A 352 -10.27 12.28 -37.24
N PHE A 353 -10.05 11.61 -38.37
CA PHE A 353 -8.72 11.39 -38.93
C PHE A 353 -8.02 12.75 -39.13
N VAL A 354 -6.85 12.92 -38.51
CA VAL A 354 -6.03 14.13 -38.67
C VAL A 354 -5.07 13.90 -39.84
N GLU A 355 -5.27 14.67 -40.91
CA GLU A 355 -4.31 14.84 -42.01
C GLU A 355 -2.94 15.28 -41.46
N ARG A 356 -1.86 14.90 -42.16
CA ARG A 356 -0.46 15.22 -41.80
C ARG A 356 -0.33 16.70 -41.39
N LEU A 357 -0.03 16.93 -40.11
CA LEU A 357 0.37 18.22 -39.60
C LEU A 357 1.66 18.66 -40.33
N PRO A 358 1.73 19.89 -40.87
CA PRO A 358 2.97 20.44 -41.37
C PRO A 358 3.95 20.60 -40.20
N LEU A 359 5.23 20.30 -40.43
CA LEU A 359 6.30 20.54 -39.47
C LEU A 359 6.28 22.04 -39.10
N LEU A 360 5.91 22.33 -37.85
CA LEU A 360 5.94 23.68 -37.29
C LEU A 360 7.40 24.10 -37.14
N GLU A 361 7.89 24.92 -38.07
CA GLU A 361 9.10 25.68 -37.81
C GLU A 361 8.79 26.72 -36.72
N PRO A 362 9.62 26.82 -35.66
CA PRO A 362 9.42 27.82 -34.62
C PRO A 362 9.44 29.23 -35.22
N SER A 363 8.61 30.12 -34.70
CA SER A 363 8.57 31.51 -35.16
C SER A 363 9.97 32.14 -35.06
N PRO A 364 10.35 33.08 -35.95
CA PRO A 364 11.69 33.67 -35.97
C PRO A 364 12.12 34.41 -34.67
N ASN A 365 11.22 34.53 -33.68
CA ASN A 365 11.47 35.15 -32.38
C ASN A 365 11.33 34.20 -31.17
N SER A 366 11.19 32.89 -31.38
CA SER A 366 11.18 31.88 -30.29
C SER A 366 12.52 31.16 -30.20
N SER A 367 13.10 31.09 -29.00
CA SER A 367 14.32 30.33 -28.73
C SER A 367 13.98 28.98 -28.08
N VAL A 368 14.72 27.93 -28.46
CA VAL A 368 14.65 26.62 -27.81
C VAL A 368 15.93 26.43 -27.01
N VAL A 369 15.80 26.11 -25.72
CA VAL A 369 16.90 25.92 -24.77
C VAL A 369 16.93 24.46 -24.34
N ILE A 370 18.04 23.79 -24.63
CA ILE A 370 18.30 22.43 -24.15
C ILE A 370 18.81 22.51 -22.71
N ARG A 371 18.08 21.88 -21.78
CA ARG A 371 18.47 21.77 -20.38
C ARG A 371 19.38 20.56 -20.20
N GLN A 372 20.64 20.83 -19.90
CA GLN A 372 21.61 19.76 -19.66
C GLN A 372 21.40 19.16 -18.27
N VAL A 373 21.09 17.88 -18.23
CA VAL A 373 20.86 17.12 -16.99
C VAL A 373 22.08 16.28 -16.67
N TRP A 374 22.71 16.58 -15.54
CA TRP A 374 23.86 15.89 -14.98
C TRP A 374 23.53 15.37 -13.58
N ALA A 375 24.37 14.49 -13.04
CA ALA A 375 24.17 13.94 -11.69
C ALA A 375 23.98 15.01 -10.61
N ALA A 376 24.63 16.18 -10.75
CA ALA A 376 24.56 17.26 -9.77
C ALA A 376 23.24 18.07 -9.78
N ASN A 377 22.47 18.04 -10.88
CA ASN A 377 21.20 18.77 -11.01
C ASN A 377 20.01 17.86 -11.36
N ALA A 378 20.20 16.54 -11.48
CA ALA A 378 19.18 15.57 -11.85
C ALA A 378 17.88 15.75 -11.05
N ASP A 379 17.96 15.76 -9.72
CA ASP A 379 16.76 15.90 -8.87
C ASP A 379 15.97 17.19 -9.14
N SER A 380 16.67 18.31 -9.33
CA SER A 380 16.01 19.58 -9.62
C SER A 380 15.34 19.60 -11.00
N GLU A 381 15.97 18.99 -12.00
CA GLU A 381 15.43 18.89 -13.35
C GLU A 381 14.23 17.92 -13.40
N PHE A 382 14.30 16.78 -12.71
CA PHE A 382 13.20 15.83 -12.63
C PHE A 382 11.98 16.39 -11.87
N ARG A 383 12.18 17.30 -10.89
CA ARG A 383 11.06 18.05 -10.30
C ARG A 383 10.38 18.99 -11.30
N ILE A 384 11.16 19.66 -12.16
CA ILE A 384 10.60 20.49 -13.23
C ILE A 384 9.82 19.61 -14.21
N ILE A 385 10.39 18.50 -14.68
CA ILE A 385 9.72 17.53 -15.56
C ILE A 385 8.41 17.03 -14.95
N SER A 386 8.44 16.65 -13.67
CA SER A 386 7.24 16.18 -12.95
C SER A 386 6.15 17.24 -12.87
N SER A 387 6.50 18.53 -12.79
CA SER A 387 5.51 19.62 -12.78
C SER A 387 4.88 19.87 -14.15
N LEU A 388 5.55 19.45 -15.23
CA LEU A 388 5.12 19.66 -16.61
C LEU A 388 4.28 18.52 -17.18
N ILE A 389 4.44 17.30 -16.68
CA ILE A 389 3.92 16.08 -17.33
C ILE A 389 2.40 16.04 -17.44
N ASP A 390 1.68 16.72 -16.54
CA ASP A 390 0.21 16.81 -16.60
C ASP A 390 -0.28 17.67 -17.78
N LYS A 391 0.53 18.64 -18.23
CA LYS A 391 0.24 19.58 -19.32
C LYS A 391 0.90 19.17 -20.64
N TYR A 392 2.13 18.68 -20.60
CA TYR A 392 2.93 18.27 -21.76
C TYR A 392 3.08 16.75 -21.76
N ARG A 393 2.03 16.06 -22.22
CA ARG A 393 1.87 14.60 -22.07
C ARG A 393 2.55 13.76 -23.15
N PHE A 394 3.01 14.39 -24.22
CA PHE A 394 3.70 13.69 -25.31
C PHE A 394 5.21 13.75 -25.06
N VAL A 395 5.86 12.58 -25.10
CA VAL A 395 7.29 12.46 -24.81
C VAL A 395 7.99 11.86 -26.02
N SER A 396 8.99 12.56 -26.55
CA SER A 396 9.95 11.97 -27.50
C SER A 396 11.28 11.71 -26.81
N ILE A 397 11.86 10.54 -27.07
CA ILE A 397 13.08 10.08 -26.43
C ILE A 397 14.06 9.64 -27.51
N ASP A 398 15.33 10.00 -27.34
CA ASP A 398 16.43 9.46 -28.13
C ASP A 398 17.57 9.01 -27.22
N THR A 399 18.24 7.91 -27.56
CA THR A 399 19.37 7.39 -26.77
C THR A 399 20.61 7.23 -27.63
N GLU A 400 21.74 7.70 -27.10
CA GLU A 400 23.03 7.55 -27.74
C GLU A 400 23.89 6.52 -26.99
N PHE A 401 24.54 5.63 -27.75
CA PHE A 401 25.37 4.53 -27.25
C PHE A 401 26.62 4.36 -28.14
N PRO A 402 27.70 3.75 -27.62
CA PRO A 402 28.94 3.63 -28.37
C PRO A 402 28.80 2.69 -29.59
N VAL A 403 29.56 2.98 -30.64
CA VAL A 403 29.37 2.50 -32.04
C VAL A 403 29.52 0.98 -32.26
N VAL A 404 29.92 0.20 -31.25
CA VAL A 404 30.11 -1.26 -31.41
C VAL A 404 28.79 -2.00 -31.21
N VAL A 405 28.00 -2.05 -32.28
CA VAL A 405 26.76 -2.83 -32.34
C VAL A 405 27.11 -4.30 -32.63
N ILE A 406 26.66 -5.22 -31.78
CA ILE A 406 26.62 -6.66 -32.06
C ILE A 406 25.78 -6.85 -33.32
N GLN A 407 26.45 -7.13 -34.44
CA GLN A 407 25.78 -7.39 -35.70
C GLN A 407 25.53 -8.89 -35.90
N PRO A 408 24.40 -9.26 -36.54
CA PRO A 408 24.14 -10.64 -36.90
C PRO A 408 25.17 -11.11 -37.93
N ARG A 409 25.80 -12.27 -37.69
CA ARG A 409 26.73 -12.88 -38.64
C ARG A 409 25.98 -13.17 -39.95
N ASN A 410 26.48 -12.62 -41.07
CA ASN A 410 26.01 -12.88 -42.44
C ASN A 410 24.56 -12.46 -42.78
N LYS A 411 23.94 -11.54 -42.03
CA LYS A 411 22.65 -10.95 -42.40
C LYS A 411 22.68 -9.43 -42.30
N ASN A 412 22.02 -8.75 -43.24
CA ASN A 412 21.79 -7.31 -43.15
C ASN A 412 20.65 -7.04 -42.15
N TYR A 413 20.76 -6.01 -41.32
CA TYR A 413 19.72 -5.66 -40.33
C TYR A 413 18.33 -5.47 -40.99
N ARG A 414 18.30 -4.95 -42.22
CA ARG A 414 17.06 -4.78 -43.01
C ARG A 414 16.40 -6.09 -43.47
N SER A 415 17.08 -7.23 -43.30
CA SER A 415 16.59 -8.55 -43.72
C SER A 415 16.17 -9.45 -42.55
N LEU A 416 16.26 -8.95 -41.31
CA LEU A 416 15.88 -9.70 -40.12
C LEU A 416 14.35 -9.74 -39.97
N VAL A 417 13.84 -10.89 -39.57
CA VAL A 417 12.43 -10.99 -39.11
C VAL A 417 12.28 -10.34 -37.72
N PRO A 418 11.07 -9.91 -37.31
CA PRO A 418 10.87 -9.17 -36.07
C PRO A 418 11.50 -9.81 -34.82
N GLU A 419 11.42 -11.14 -34.69
CA GLU A 419 12.04 -11.86 -33.57
C GLU A 419 13.57 -11.76 -33.60
N GLU A 420 14.20 -11.93 -34.77
CA GLU A 420 15.66 -11.79 -34.90
C GLU A 420 16.10 -10.34 -34.63
N THR A 421 15.33 -9.36 -35.11
CA THR A 421 15.55 -7.94 -34.82
C THR A 421 15.48 -7.67 -33.32
N TYR A 422 14.49 -8.23 -32.63
CA TYR A 422 14.36 -8.10 -31.18
C TYR A 422 15.56 -8.72 -30.44
N GLN A 423 16.00 -9.91 -30.83
CA GLN A 423 17.15 -10.57 -30.17
C GLN A 423 18.46 -9.79 -30.36
N VAL A 424 18.70 -9.24 -31.55
CA VAL A 424 19.87 -8.40 -31.81
C VAL A 424 19.78 -7.09 -31.02
N MET A 425 18.62 -6.41 -31.04
CA MET A 425 18.39 -5.21 -30.23
C MET A 425 18.64 -5.50 -28.74
N LYS A 426 18.05 -6.56 -28.21
CA LYS A 426 18.19 -6.97 -26.81
C LYS A 426 19.65 -7.23 -26.44
N ALA A 427 20.39 -7.98 -27.25
CA ALA A 427 21.81 -8.26 -27.01
C ALA A 427 22.64 -6.96 -26.98
N ASN A 428 22.32 -5.99 -27.84
CA ASN A 428 22.97 -4.69 -27.85
C ASN A 428 22.62 -3.85 -26.61
N VAL A 429 21.34 -3.79 -26.22
CA VAL A 429 20.88 -3.09 -25.01
C VAL A 429 21.51 -3.69 -23.75
N ASP A 430 21.65 -5.01 -23.67
CA ASP A 430 22.26 -5.69 -22.53
C ASP A 430 23.79 -5.43 -22.44
N ALA A 431 24.45 -5.23 -23.58
CA ALA A 431 25.90 -5.09 -23.66
C ALA A 431 26.40 -3.64 -23.63
N LEU A 432 25.59 -2.69 -24.12
CA LEU A 432 25.98 -1.29 -24.30
C LEU A 432 25.44 -0.43 -23.18
N LYS A 433 26.27 0.50 -22.69
CA LYS A 433 25.84 1.52 -21.73
C LYS A 433 25.39 2.76 -22.50
N ILE A 434 24.22 3.28 -22.12
CA ILE A 434 23.74 4.58 -22.61
C ILE A 434 24.74 5.65 -22.18
N ILE A 435 25.13 6.50 -23.13
CA ILE A 435 26.02 7.65 -22.89
C ILE A 435 25.20 8.92 -22.73
N GLN A 436 24.12 9.05 -23.49
CA GLN A 436 23.22 10.20 -23.45
C GLN A 436 21.77 9.79 -23.69
N LEU A 437 20.86 10.46 -23.01
CA LEU A 437 19.41 10.35 -23.18
C LEU A 437 18.88 11.76 -23.50
N GLY A 438 18.29 11.94 -24.67
CA GLY A 438 17.49 13.11 -25.00
C GLY A 438 16.04 12.85 -24.63
N LEU A 439 15.40 13.82 -23.98
CA LEU A 439 13.98 13.78 -23.64
C LEU A 439 13.36 15.12 -24.02
N THR A 440 12.24 15.08 -24.73
CA THR A 440 11.46 16.28 -25.07
C THR A 440 10.02 16.06 -24.69
N LEU A 441 9.43 17.03 -23.99
CA LEU A 441 8.00 17.06 -23.68
C LEU A 441 7.27 17.97 -24.68
N SER A 442 6.06 17.60 -25.07
CA SER A 442 5.18 18.48 -25.84
C SER A 442 3.70 18.31 -25.45
N ASP A 443 2.90 19.32 -25.75
CA ASP A 443 1.44 19.23 -25.67
C ASP A 443 0.85 18.54 -26.92
N GLU A 444 -0.47 18.44 -26.97
CA GLU A 444 -1.23 17.83 -28.09
C GLU A 444 -1.10 18.58 -29.42
N HIS A 445 -0.60 19.81 -29.40
CA HIS A 445 -0.34 20.63 -30.56
C HIS A 445 1.15 20.66 -30.95
N GLY A 446 2.01 19.94 -30.21
CA GLY A 446 3.45 19.90 -30.44
C GLY A 446 4.20 21.09 -29.85
N ASN A 447 3.57 21.90 -28.99
CA ASN A 447 4.27 23.00 -28.31
C ASN A 447 5.13 22.48 -27.17
N LEU A 448 6.34 23.05 -27.05
CA LEU A 448 7.29 22.75 -26.00
C LEU A 448 6.99 23.53 -24.70
N PRO A 449 7.44 23.03 -23.53
CA PRO A 449 7.33 23.72 -22.25
C PRO A 449 7.80 25.17 -22.28
N ASP A 450 6.97 26.09 -21.78
CA ASP A 450 7.39 27.42 -21.36
C ASP A 450 7.41 27.47 -19.83
N LEU A 451 8.58 27.72 -19.27
CA LEU A 451 8.84 27.81 -17.83
C LEU A 451 8.55 29.20 -17.25
N GLY A 452 7.76 30.03 -17.94
CA GLY A 452 7.33 31.34 -17.47
C GLY A 452 8.30 32.47 -17.83
N THR A 453 9.17 32.27 -18.83
CA THR A 453 10.11 33.29 -19.29
C THR A 453 9.61 33.91 -20.61
N ASN A 454 8.61 34.77 -20.48
CA ASN A 454 8.14 35.69 -21.52
C ASN A 454 7.47 35.08 -22.77
N ASN A 455 6.91 33.85 -22.74
CA ASN A 455 6.19 33.24 -23.88
C ASN A 455 7.02 33.10 -25.17
N ARG A 456 8.35 33.20 -25.07
CA ARG A 456 9.28 33.19 -26.21
C ARG A 456 10.44 32.22 -26.07
N THR A 457 10.61 31.61 -24.89
CA THR A 457 11.66 30.62 -24.65
C THR A 457 11.01 29.28 -24.33
N HIS A 458 11.36 28.27 -25.10
CA HIS A 458 10.87 26.92 -24.95
C HIS A 458 11.99 25.99 -24.51
N TYR A 459 11.67 24.95 -23.75
CA TYR A 459 12.66 24.08 -23.14
C TYR A 459 12.55 22.64 -23.63
N ILE A 460 13.72 22.06 -23.92
CA ILE A 460 13.94 20.62 -24.13
C ILE A 460 14.67 20.10 -22.90
#